data_AF-A0A7Y3GT09-F1
#
_entry.id   AF-A0A7Y3GT09-F1
#
_cell.length_a   1.000
_cell.length_b   1.000
_cell.length_c   1.000
_cell.angle_alpha   90.00
_cell.angle_beta   90.00
_cell.angle_gamma   90.00
#
_symmetry.space_group_name_H-M   'P 1'
#
loop_
_entity.id
_entity.type
_entity.pdbx_description
1 polymer ?
#
loop_
_entity_poly.entity_id
_entity_poly.type
_entity_poly.pdbx_seq_one_letter_code
_entity_poly.pdbx_strand_id
1 'polypeptide(L)'
;IDHSTTNAESASSSGGTYGKGGDLLYRWGNPEAYRQGTSNDRTLFGQHYPHYIDPGLPNEGKIIIFNNGFQRTPSFSQVDIITPPESTSGFYDYVQNTAYGPIATDYTYSDMSTDPSEFYSAIVSSAQQLPGGNLLVCEGNSGFIFELDSNDNIVWEYKVPVSNGGNVQTQGSTDTFANLIFRALKHPLNYSAFNGRDLTPGSPIELNPDLTPCNNLSVNEFNSISLEVFPNPTRNSITIKGVDNIDSTELYNALGQKVATSNKKVIDLSAQPNGFYFLIIQTGNTILTHRIVKN
;
A
#
# COMPACT_ATOMS: atom_id res chain seq x y z
N ILE A 1 23.34 17.70 2.38
CA ILE A 1 24.51 18.60 2.54
C ILE A 1 24.25 19.53 3.72
N ASP A 2 25.28 20.08 4.35
CA ASP A 2 25.13 21.01 5.47
C ASP A 2 24.83 22.43 4.98
N HIS A 3 23.61 22.91 5.24
CA HIS A 3 23.15 24.25 4.86
C HIS A 3 23.55 25.36 5.85
N SER A 4 24.22 25.02 6.96
CA SER A 4 24.71 25.99 7.94
C SER A 4 26.13 26.49 7.65
N THR A 5 26.77 25.97 6.60
CA THR A 5 28.14 26.33 6.22
C THR A 5 28.23 27.74 5.64
N THR A 6 29.30 28.45 5.97
CA THR A 6 29.78 29.60 5.21
C THR A 6 30.38 29.16 3.87
N ASN A 7 30.56 30.09 2.93
CA ASN A 7 31.26 29.79 1.67
C ASN A 7 32.64 29.16 1.89
N ALA A 8 33.40 29.62 2.88
CA ALA A 8 34.72 29.08 3.20
C ALA A 8 34.63 27.63 3.74
N GLU A 9 33.69 27.35 4.64
CA GLU A 9 33.48 25.99 5.16
C GLU A 9 32.99 25.04 4.08
N SER A 10 32.07 25.49 3.20
CA SER A 10 31.55 24.71 2.07
C SER A 10 32.63 24.36 1.03
N ALA A 11 33.72 25.12 0.99
CA ALA A 11 34.89 24.84 0.16
C ALA A 11 35.91 23.90 0.85
N SER A 12 35.63 23.45 2.07
CA SER A 12 36.49 22.60 2.89
C SER A 12 35.76 21.32 3.36
N SER A 13 36.46 20.44 4.08
CA SER A 13 35.88 19.23 4.71
C SER A 13 35.60 19.42 6.21
N SER A 14 35.49 20.66 6.68
CA SER A 14 35.34 20.99 8.10
C SER A 14 34.45 22.21 8.31
N GLY A 15 33.83 22.31 9.48
CA GLY A 15 32.91 23.40 9.81
C GLY A 15 31.45 23.08 9.48
N GLY A 16 30.58 24.07 9.68
CA GLY A 16 29.13 23.84 9.74
C GLY A 16 28.69 23.08 11.00
N THR A 17 27.38 22.96 11.16
CA THR A 17 26.71 22.30 12.31
C THR A 17 27.14 20.85 12.47
N TYR A 18 27.39 20.15 11.35
CA TYR A 18 27.75 18.74 11.35
C TYR A 18 29.26 18.49 11.23
N GLY A 19 30.07 19.57 11.18
CA GLY A 19 31.52 19.48 11.09
C GLY A 19 32.06 18.88 9.78
N LYS A 20 31.24 18.83 8.73
CA LYS A 20 31.57 18.21 7.43
C LYS A 20 31.92 19.23 6.34
N GLY A 21 31.77 20.53 6.59
CA GLY A 21 31.97 21.54 5.54
C GLY A 21 31.12 21.24 4.29
N GLY A 22 31.76 21.24 3.12
CA GLY A 22 31.14 20.91 1.83
C GLY A 22 30.91 19.42 1.56
N ASP A 23 31.37 18.52 2.44
CA ASP A 23 31.20 17.09 2.22
C ASP A 23 29.73 16.64 2.38
N LEU A 24 29.38 15.54 1.72
CA LEU A 24 28.08 14.90 1.90
C LEU A 24 27.99 14.33 3.33
N LEU A 25 26.88 14.64 4.01
CA LEU A 25 26.58 14.06 5.33
C LEU A 25 26.33 12.56 5.26
N TYR A 26 25.68 12.12 4.17
CA TYR A 26 25.27 10.76 3.93
C TYR A 26 25.17 10.49 2.43
N ARG A 27 25.43 9.25 2.03
CA ARG A 27 25.25 8.73 0.68
C ARG A 27 25.04 7.24 0.75
N TRP A 28 24.16 6.71 -0.08
CA TRP A 28 23.81 5.29 -0.12
C TRP A 28 23.55 4.85 -1.55
N GLY A 29 23.68 3.55 -1.83
CA GLY A 29 23.28 2.96 -3.10
C GLY A 29 24.38 2.71 -4.13
N ASN A 30 25.47 3.47 -4.10
CA ASN A 30 26.63 3.24 -4.99
C ASN A 30 27.97 3.48 -4.26
N PRO A 31 28.50 2.49 -3.52
CA PRO A 31 29.78 2.57 -2.82
C PRO A 31 30.99 2.88 -3.71
N GLU A 32 30.98 2.42 -4.96
CA GLU A 32 32.04 2.68 -5.94
C GLU A 32 32.23 4.18 -6.20
N ALA A 33 31.13 4.95 -6.22
CA ALA A 33 31.16 6.41 -6.46
C ALA A 33 31.98 7.20 -5.41
N TYR A 34 32.30 6.58 -4.28
CA TYR A 34 33.13 7.18 -3.24
C TYR A 34 34.26 6.27 -2.75
N ARG A 35 34.70 5.33 -3.60
CA ARG A 35 35.85 4.45 -3.39
C ARG A 35 35.72 3.52 -2.18
N GLN A 36 34.50 3.06 -1.89
CA GLN A 36 34.21 2.15 -0.76
C GLN A 36 33.57 0.82 -1.22
N GLY A 37 33.76 0.46 -2.49
CA GLY A 37 33.27 -0.78 -3.08
C GLY A 37 33.59 -0.85 -4.56
N THR A 38 32.95 -1.80 -5.22
CA THR A 38 33.03 -2.11 -6.65
C THR A 38 31.66 -1.97 -7.30
N SER A 39 31.58 -2.18 -8.62
CA SER A 39 30.31 -2.23 -9.34
C SER A 39 29.34 -3.30 -8.81
N ASN A 40 29.84 -4.35 -8.14
CA ASN A 40 29.03 -5.40 -7.52
C ASN A 40 28.31 -4.92 -6.24
N ASP A 41 28.77 -3.82 -5.63
CA ASP A 41 28.19 -3.28 -4.39
C ASP A 41 27.08 -2.24 -4.66
N ARG A 42 26.79 -1.96 -5.94
CA ARG A 42 25.74 -1.01 -6.34
C ARG A 42 24.36 -1.62 -6.11
N THR A 43 23.53 -0.93 -5.34
CA THR A 43 22.13 -1.31 -5.08
C THR A 43 21.14 -0.40 -5.80
N LEU A 44 21.51 0.85 -6.09
CA LEU A 44 20.65 1.80 -6.81
C LEU A 44 21.04 1.97 -8.28
N PHE A 45 20.03 1.90 -9.15
CA PHE A 45 20.15 1.88 -10.60
C PHE A 45 19.20 2.91 -11.22
N GLY A 46 19.65 4.17 -11.23
CA GLY A 46 18.88 5.28 -11.82
C GLY A 46 17.66 5.69 -10.99
N GLN A 47 17.79 5.69 -9.66
CA GLN A 47 16.70 5.96 -8.72
C GLN A 47 16.03 7.33 -8.92
N HIS A 48 14.75 7.40 -8.60
CA HIS A 48 13.95 8.62 -8.60
C HIS A 48 13.21 8.82 -7.29
N TYR A 49 12.96 10.10 -7.01
CA TYR A 49 12.21 10.60 -5.87
C TYR A 49 12.62 10.06 -4.48
N PRO A 50 13.93 9.97 -4.15
CA PRO A 50 14.32 9.70 -2.77
C PRO A 50 13.86 10.87 -1.88
N HIS A 51 13.13 10.56 -0.82
CA HIS A 51 12.74 11.55 0.18
C HIS A 51 12.52 10.88 1.53
N TYR A 52 12.67 11.66 2.60
CA TYR A 52 12.24 11.25 3.92
C TYR A 52 10.71 11.12 3.95
N ILE A 53 10.23 10.06 4.56
CA ILE A 53 8.81 9.87 4.86
C ILE A 53 8.43 10.86 5.95
N ASP A 54 7.38 11.65 5.67
CA ASP A 54 6.95 12.76 6.52
C ASP A 54 6.55 12.31 7.94
N PRO A 55 6.73 13.18 8.95
CA PRO A 55 6.28 12.91 10.32
C PRO A 55 4.78 12.57 10.40
N GLY A 56 4.44 11.63 11.27
CA GLY A 56 3.08 11.16 11.48
C GLY A 56 2.58 10.14 10.46
N LEU A 57 3.41 9.75 9.48
CA LEU A 57 3.15 8.61 8.61
C LEU A 57 3.81 7.34 9.17
N PRO A 58 3.30 6.15 8.81
CA PRO A 58 4.05 4.91 9.00
C PRO A 58 5.44 5.04 8.40
N ASN A 59 6.48 4.48 9.02
CA ASN A 59 7.88 4.63 8.58
C ASN A 59 8.42 6.08 8.59
N GLU A 60 7.84 7.00 9.37
CA GLU A 60 8.38 8.36 9.53
C GLU A 60 9.89 8.39 9.78
N GLY A 61 10.57 9.35 9.15
CA GLY A 61 12.04 9.50 9.27
C GLY A 61 12.87 8.48 8.49
N LYS A 62 12.27 7.44 7.90
CA LYS A 62 12.92 6.58 6.91
C LYS A 62 12.93 7.25 5.54
N ILE A 63 13.78 6.76 4.63
CA ILE A 63 13.82 7.24 3.24
C ILE A 63 13.12 6.22 2.34
N ILE A 64 12.14 6.68 1.56
CA ILE A 64 11.52 5.90 0.49
C ILE A 64 12.14 6.29 -0.86
N ILE A 65 12.37 5.29 -1.72
CA ILE A 65 13.11 5.44 -2.98
C ILE A 65 12.41 4.60 -4.05
N PHE A 66 12.21 5.17 -5.24
CA PHE A 66 11.89 4.38 -6.42
C PHE A 66 13.18 4.05 -7.17
N ASN A 67 13.57 2.78 -7.24
CA ASN A 67 14.78 2.32 -7.91
C ASN A 67 14.41 1.72 -9.28
N ASN A 68 14.67 2.50 -10.33
CA ASN A 68 14.22 2.21 -11.69
C ASN A 68 14.81 0.93 -12.29
N GLY A 69 16.01 0.53 -11.86
CA GLY A 69 16.69 -0.61 -12.45
C GLY A 69 17.36 -0.29 -13.79
N PHE A 70 17.71 0.97 -14.05
CA PHE A 70 18.37 1.35 -15.31
C PHE A 70 19.68 0.56 -15.48
N GLN A 71 19.79 -0.20 -16.58
CA GLN A 71 20.91 -1.12 -16.88
C GLN A 71 21.09 -2.26 -15.87
N ARG A 72 20.07 -2.56 -15.06
CA ARG A 72 20.02 -3.77 -14.23
C ARG A 72 19.63 -4.98 -15.08
N THR A 73 20.20 -6.14 -14.75
CA THR A 73 19.84 -7.44 -15.35
C THR A 73 19.43 -8.39 -14.22
N PRO A 74 18.18 -8.93 -14.21
CA PRO A 74 17.09 -8.65 -15.16
C PRO A 74 16.57 -7.21 -15.07
N SER A 75 15.74 -6.79 -16.03
CA SER A 75 15.13 -5.46 -16.06
C SER A 75 13.83 -5.43 -15.26
N PHE A 76 13.88 -4.80 -14.09
CA PHE A 76 12.75 -4.59 -13.20
C PHE A 76 12.93 -3.27 -12.44
N SER A 77 11.85 -2.70 -11.90
CA SER A 77 11.90 -1.61 -10.93
C SER A 77 11.60 -2.14 -9.53
N GLN A 78 11.94 -1.36 -8.50
CA GLN A 78 11.58 -1.67 -7.13
C GLN A 78 11.33 -0.39 -6.32
N VAL A 79 10.54 -0.51 -5.26
CA VAL A 79 10.38 0.53 -4.24
C VAL A 79 11.11 0.07 -3.00
N ASP A 80 12.04 0.89 -2.51
CA ASP A 80 12.86 0.60 -1.34
C ASP A 80 12.55 1.58 -0.21
N ILE A 81 12.47 1.07 1.02
CA ILE A 81 12.48 1.90 2.24
C ILE A 81 13.74 1.55 3.04
N ILE A 82 14.48 2.57 3.45
CA ILE A 82 15.70 2.42 4.25
C ILE A 82 15.63 3.27 5.53
N THR A 83 16.19 2.74 6.61
CA THR A 83 16.55 3.53 7.79
C THR A 83 18.01 3.99 7.65
N PRO A 84 18.27 5.30 7.46
CA PRO A 84 19.64 5.80 7.48
C PRO A 84 20.30 5.51 8.83
N PRO A 85 21.62 5.28 8.89
CA PRO A 85 22.33 4.98 10.13
C PRO A 85 22.55 6.26 10.95
N GLU A 86 21.48 7.00 11.28
CA GLU A 86 21.55 8.24 12.06
C GLU A 86 21.67 7.93 13.56
N SER A 87 22.70 8.44 14.22
CA SER A 87 22.81 8.40 15.69
C SER A 87 22.05 9.55 16.35
N THR A 88 21.97 10.68 15.66
CA THR A 88 21.06 11.80 15.94
C THR A 88 20.82 12.54 14.63
N SER A 89 19.79 13.39 14.57
CA SER A 89 19.41 14.10 13.35
C SER A 89 20.61 14.79 12.68
N GLY A 90 20.88 14.39 11.44
CA GLY A 90 21.98 14.91 10.61
C GLY A 90 23.39 14.36 10.92
N PHE A 91 23.52 13.46 11.91
CA PHE A 91 24.75 12.74 12.21
C PHE A 91 24.59 11.26 11.85
N TYR A 92 25.34 10.84 10.83
CA TYR A 92 25.29 9.48 10.27
C TYR A 92 26.51 8.68 10.70
N ASP A 93 26.27 7.53 11.31
CA ASP A 93 27.31 6.61 11.74
C ASP A 93 28.04 6.05 10.52
N TYR A 94 29.35 6.19 10.57
CA TYR A 94 30.24 5.82 9.48
C TYR A 94 31.54 5.25 10.02
N VAL A 95 31.87 4.04 9.59
CA VAL A 95 33.18 3.46 9.85
C VAL A 95 34.11 3.88 8.72
N GLN A 96 35.27 4.43 9.08
CA GLN A 96 36.24 4.88 8.08
C GLN A 96 36.64 3.71 7.16
N ASN A 97 36.69 3.98 5.85
CA ASN A 97 37.01 3.00 4.80
C ASN A 97 35.99 1.86 4.65
N THR A 98 34.71 2.11 4.95
CA THR A 98 33.61 1.21 4.60
C THR A 98 32.54 1.94 3.79
N ALA A 99 31.59 1.19 3.21
CA ALA A 99 30.38 1.80 2.70
C ALA A 99 29.50 2.31 3.85
N TYR A 100 28.71 3.35 3.59
CA TYR A 100 27.61 3.74 4.48
C TYR A 100 26.51 2.67 4.48
N GLY A 101 25.93 2.43 5.65
CA GLY A 101 24.73 1.60 5.77
C GLY A 101 23.44 2.31 5.33
N PRO A 102 22.28 1.64 5.41
CA PRO A 102 22.15 0.24 5.83
C PRO A 102 22.59 -0.73 4.73
N ILE A 103 22.95 -1.96 5.11
CA ILE A 103 23.34 -3.01 4.15
C ILE A 103 22.11 -3.58 3.43
N ALA A 104 20.97 -3.64 4.12
CA ALA A 104 19.70 -4.10 3.59
C ALA A 104 18.64 -2.99 3.71
N THR A 105 17.63 -3.06 2.87
CA THR A 105 16.42 -2.26 2.97
C THR A 105 15.54 -2.79 4.11
N ASP A 106 14.72 -1.93 4.70
CA ASP A 106 13.69 -2.34 5.66
C ASP A 106 12.49 -2.98 4.95
N TYR A 107 12.23 -2.53 3.73
CA TYR A 107 11.18 -3.02 2.85
C TYR A 107 11.60 -2.84 1.40
N THR A 108 11.26 -3.83 0.57
CA THR A 108 11.41 -3.76 -0.88
C THR A 108 10.18 -4.37 -1.53
N TYR A 109 9.50 -3.58 -2.36
CA TYR A 109 8.52 -4.09 -3.32
C TYR A 109 9.17 -4.23 -4.69
N SER A 110 9.06 -5.40 -5.30
CA SER A 110 9.43 -5.64 -6.69
C SER A 110 8.58 -6.76 -7.28
N ASP A 111 8.45 -6.76 -8.60
CA ASP A 111 7.89 -7.89 -9.34
C ASP A 111 8.96 -8.36 -10.32
N MET A 112 9.30 -9.64 -10.26
CA MET A 112 10.24 -10.30 -11.17
C MET A 112 9.63 -11.59 -11.73
N SER A 113 8.30 -11.67 -11.78
CA SER A 113 7.57 -12.82 -12.31
C SER A 113 7.78 -13.02 -13.82
N THR A 114 8.17 -11.96 -14.54
CA THR A 114 8.53 -11.97 -15.97
C THR A 114 9.88 -11.29 -16.21
N ASP A 115 10.50 -11.55 -17.38
CA ASP A 115 11.69 -10.85 -17.87
C ASP A 115 11.50 -10.40 -19.33
N PRO A 116 11.35 -9.08 -19.62
CA PRO A 116 11.35 -7.98 -18.65
C PRO A 116 10.14 -8.03 -17.70
N SER A 117 10.31 -7.47 -16.50
CA SER A 117 9.22 -7.35 -15.52
C SER A 117 8.09 -6.47 -16.04
N GLU A 118 6.84 -6.82 -15.72
CA GLU A 118 5.68 -5.94 -15.95
C GLU A 118 5.77 -4.66 -15.07
N PHE A 119 6.43 -4.73 -13.91
CA PHE A 119 6.76 -3.57 -13.09
C PHE A 119 8.17 -3.06 -13.44
N TYR A 120 8.28 -2.33 -14.55
CA TYR A 120 9.54 -1.74 -14.98
C TYR A 120 9.39 -0.37 -15.65
N SER A 121 10.00 0.65 -15.04
CA SER A 121 10.23 1.95 -15.66
C SER A 121 11.69 2.33 -15.55
N ALA A 122 12.38 2.45 -16.69
CA ALA A 122 13.81 2.76 -16.77
C ALA A 122 14.16 4.19 -16.32
N ILE A 123 13.18 5.10 -16.32
CA ILE A 123 13.34 6.52 -15.96
C ILE A 123 12.11 7.02 -15.19
N VAL A 124 12.16 8.28 -14.73
CA VAL A 124 11.08 8.97 -14.00
C VAL A 124 10.57 8.11 -12.84
N SER A 125 9.30 8.26 -12.41
CA SER A 125 8.67 7.44 -11.36
C SER A 125 8.82 7.99 -9.94
N SER A 126 7.96 7.49 -9.07
CA SER A 126 7.94 7.83 -7.65
C SER A 126 7.26 6.74 -6.83
N ALA A 127 7.58 6.72 -5.54
CA ALA A 127 6.79 6.04 -4.52
C ALA A 127 6.49 7.01 -3.39
N GLN A 128 5.38 6.84 -2.69
CA GLN A 128 4.98 7.69 -1.58
C GLN A 128 4.27 6.85 -0.50
N GLN A 129 4.69 6.98 0.74
CA GLN A 129 3.99 6.42 1.89
C GLN A 129 2.71 7.22 2.17
N LEU A 130 1.58 6.54 2.34
CA LEU A 130 0.29 7.14 2.68
C LEU A 130 -0.06 6.98 4.17
N PRO A 131 -0.95 7.84 4.72
CA PRO A 131 -1.34 7.78 6.14
C PRO A 131 -1.91 6.43 6.60
N GLY A 132 -2.55 5.69 5.70
CA GLY A 132 -3.13 4.37 5.99
C GLY A 132 -2.12 3.21 6.03
N GLY A 133 -0.83 3.46 5.78
CA GLY A 133 0.19 2.41 5.65
C GLY A 133 0.42 1.95 4.22
N ASN A 134 -0.54 2.19 3.33
CA ASN A 134 -0.41 1.89 1.90
C ASN A 134 0.70 2.70 1.23
N LEU A 135 1.21 2.20 0.10
CA LEU A 135 2.17 2.89 -0.74
C LEU A 135 1.53 3.27 -2.07
N LEU A 136 1.59 4.55 -2.44
CA LEU A 136 1.29 4.98 -3.80
C LEU A 136 2.55 4.86 -4.65
N VAL A 137 2.46 4.13 -5.75
CA VAL A 137 3.55 3.90 -6.70
C VAL A 137 3.16 4.48 -8.05
N CYS A 138 4.08 5.18 -8.68
CA CYS A 138 3.96 5.74 -10.02
C CYS A 138 5.03 5.12 -10.90
N GLU A 139 4.67 4.16 -11.74
CA GLU A 139 5.51 3.58 -12.78
C GLU A 139 5.45 4.51 -14.02
N GLY A 140 6.40 5.44 -14.07
CA GLY A 140 6.23 6.67 -14.84
C GLY A 140 6.37 6.50 -16.35
N ASN A 141 7.16 5.54 -16.85
CA ASN A 141 7.27 5.29 -18.30
C ASN A 141 5.93 4.88 -18.92
N SER A 142 5.18 4.02 -18.23
CA SER A 142 3.90 3.53 -18.74
C SER A 142 2.74 4.43 -18.33
N GLY A 143 2.94 5.40 -17.42
CA GLY A 143 1.84 6.22 -16.90
C GLY A 143 0.90 5.43 -15.98
N PHE A 144 1.40 4.37 -15.35
CA PHE A 144 0.63 3.52 -14.45
C PHE A 144 0.88 3.94 -13.00
N ILE A 145 -0.21 4.20 -12.28
CA ILE A 145 -0.18 4.58 -10.88
C ILE A 145 -1.00 3.55 -10.13
N PHE A 146 -0.48 3.02 -9.02
CA PHE A 146 -1.18 2.03 -8.23
C PHE A 146 -0.91 2.21 -6.75
N GLU A 147 -1.81 1.70 -5.92
CA GLU A 147 -1.72 1.71 -4.47
C GLU A 147 -1.58 0.29 -3.96
N LEU A 148 -0.52 0.05 -3.18
CA LEU A 148 -0.25 -1.22 -2.52
C LEU A 148 -0.72 -1.19 -1.08
N ASP A 149 -1.39 -2.25 -0.64
CA ASP A 149 -1.63 -2.50 0.79
C ASP A 149 -0.39 -3.08 1.48
N SER A 150 -0.50 -3.36 2.79
CA SER A 150 0.61 -3.91 3.58
C SER A 150 1.00 -5.35 3.23
N ASN A 151 0.22 -6.03 2.36
CA ASN A 151 0.50 -7.37 1.87
C ASN A 151 0.94 -7.35 0.40
N ASP A 152 1.31 -6.18 -0.13
CA ASP A 152 1.72 -5.95 -1.51
C ASP A 152 0.61 -6.22 -2.55
N ASN A 153 -0.66 -6.21 -2.14
CA ASN A 153 -1.77 -6.28 -3.09
C ASN A 153 -2.04 -4.90 -3.69
N ILE A 154 -2.26 -4.84 -5.01
CA ILE A 154 -2.80 -3.65 -5.66
C ILE A 154 -4.27 -3.52 -5.27
N VAL A 155 -4.59 -2.46 -4.51
CA VAL A 155 -5.95 -2.16 -4.03
C VAL A 155 -6.60 -0.99 -4.77
N TRP A 156 -5.80 -0.25 -5.53
CA TRP A 156 -6.27 0.80 -6.43
C TRP A 156 -5.26 0.97 -7.55
N GLU A 157 -5.73 1.31 -8.74
CA GLU A 157 -4.89 1.58 -9.90
C GLU A 157 -5.51 2.61 -10.83
N TYR A 158 -4.65 3.27 -11.59
CA TYR A 158 -5.03 4.26 -12.59
C TYR A 158 -3.97 4.31 -13.70
N LYS A 159 -4.43 4.16 -14.94
CA LYS A 159 -3.62 4.39 -16.13
C LYS A 159 -3.93 5.78 -16.66
N VAL A 160 -2.92 6.64 -16.75
CA VAL A 160 -3.10 7.99 -17.29
C VAL A 160 -3.58 7.90 -18.74
N PRO A 161 -4.78 8.43 -19.09
CA PRO A 161 -5.38 8.24 -20.41
C PRO A 161 -4.94 9.32 -21.41
N VAL A 162 -3.90 10.09 -21.09
CA VAL A 162 -3.40 11.19 -21.91
C VAL A 162 -1.96 10.88 -22.33
N SER A 163 -1.75 10.77 -23.63
CA SER A 163 -0.41 10.61 -24.20
C SER A 163 0.45 11.87 -24.03
N ASN A 164 1.77 11.73 -24.16
CA ASN A 164 2.70 12.87 -24.16
C ASN A 164 2.41 13.92 -25.25
N GLY A 165 1.69 13.54 -26.31
CA GLY A 165 1.21 14.46 -27.36
C GLY A 165 -0.11 15.18 -27.03
N GLY A 166 -0.70 14.91 -25.86
CA GLY A 166 -1.97 15.51 -25.42
C GLY A 166 -3.23 14.80 -25.91
N ASN A 167 -3.10 13.67 -26.64
CA ASN A 167 -4.27 12.92 -27.11
C ASN A 167 -4.86 12.08 -25.98
N VAL A 168 -6.16 12.25 -25.75
CA VAL A 168 -6.98 11.48 -24.81
C VAL A 168 -7.36 10.13 -25.42
N GLN A 169 -7.24 9.06 -24.63
CA GLN A 169 -7.44 7.67 -25.06
C GLN A 169 -8.81 7.13 -24.61
N THR A 170 -9.28 6.09 -25.31
CA THR A 170 -10.45 5.32 -24.90
C THR A 170 -10.11 4.35 -23.78
N GLN A 171 -10.99 4.18 -22.79
CA GLN A 171 -10.79 3.20 -21.72
C GLN A 171 -10.58 1.78 -22.28
N GLY A 172 -9.61 1.05 -21.73
CA GLY A 172 -9.30 -0.31 -22.15
C GLY A 172 -8.56 -0.43 -23.49
N SER A 173 -8.17 0.70 -24.11
CA SER A 173 -7.29 0.66 -25.29
C SER A 173 -5.97 -0.05 -24.95
N THR A 174 -5.57 -0.96 -25.82
CA THR A 174 -4.28 -1.66 -25.75
C THR A 174 -3.16 -0.91 -26.46
N ASP A 175 -3.44 0.28 -26.99
CA ASP A 175 -2.43 1.06 -27.71
C ASP A 175 -1.28 1.45 -26.77
N THR A 176 -0.08 1.05 -27.15
CA THR A 176 1.16 1.28 -26.40
C THR A 176 1.68 2.69 -26.66
N PHE A 177 0.94 3.70 -26.21
CA PHE A 177 1.40 5.08 -26.29
C PHE A 177 2.29 5.45 -25.10
N ALA A 178 3.26 6.33 -25.37
CA ALA A 178 3.99 7.02 -24.32
C ALA A 178 2.99 7.91 -23.57
N ASN A 179 2.54 7.42 -22.41
CA ASN A 179 1.81 8.18 -21.41
C ASN A 179 2.77 8.52 -20.26
N LEU A 180 4.01 8.87 -20.62
CA LEU A 180 5.08 9.09 -19.66
C LEU A 180 4.69 10.24 -18.74
N ILE A 181 4.69 9.95 -17.44
CA ILE A 181 4.47 10.92 -16.37
C ILE A 181 5.70 11.00 -15.48
N PHE A 182 5.99 12.21 -15.01
CA PHE A 182 7.18 12.44 -14.20
C PHE A 182 7.08 11.85 -12.78
N ARG A 183 5.91 12.03 -12.15
CA ARG A 183 5.64 11.70 -10.74
C ARG A 183 4.13 11.71 -10.48
N ALA A 184 3.67 10.93 -9.51
CA ALA A 184 2.35 11.09 -8.91
C ALA A 184 2.46 11.27 -7.39
N LEU A 185 1.59 12.11 -6.83
CA LEU A 185 1.44 12.32 -5.39
C LEU A 185 -0.04 12.29 -5.03
N LYS A 186 -0.36 11.62 -3.92
CA LYS A 186 -1.71 11.63 -3.33
C LYS A 186 -1.68 12.54 -2.11
N HIS A 187 -2.61 13.48 -2.09
CA HIS A 187 -2.81 14.38 -0.96
C HIS A 187 -4.07 13.97 -0.19
N PRO A 188 -4.06 14.06 1.16
CA PRO A 188 -5.25 13.78 1.94
C PRO A 188 -6.33 14.85 1.69
N LEU A 189 -7.60 14.50 1.91
CA LEU A 189 -8.73 15.42 1.66
C LEU A 189 -8.67 16.70 2.52
N ASN A 190 -8.00 16.64 3.67
CA ASN A 190 -7.79 17.78 4.56
C ASN A 190 -6.50 18.58 4.25
N TYR A 191 -5.85 18.32 3.11
CA TYR A 191 -4.67 19.07 2.71
C TYR A 191 -5.00 20.57 2.60
N SER A 192 -4.27 21.40 3.33
CA SER A 192 -4.62 22.82 3.51
C SER A 192 -4.68 23.62 2.21
N ALA A 193 -3.97 23.18 1.16
CA ALA A 193 -4.03 23.79 -0.17
C ALA A 193 -5.42 23.66 -0.83
N PHE A 194 -6.26 22.74 -0.34
CA PHE A 194 -7.63 22.52 -0.80
C PHE A 194 -8.66 23.42 -0.11
N ASN A 195 -8.29 24.15 0.94
CA ASN A 195 -9.22 25.04 1.64
C ASN A 195 -9.80 26.11 0.69
N GLY A 196 -11.13 26.17 0.61
CA GLY A 196 -11.83 27.10 -0.25
C GLY A 196 -11.71 26.80 -1.76
N ARG A 197 -11.24 25.60 -2.13
CA ARG A 197 -11.23 25.09 -3.50
C ARG A 197 -12.45 24.21 -3.74
N ASP A 198 -13.02 24.30 -4.94
CA ASP A 198 -13.98 23.32 -5.41
C ASP A 198 -13.24 22.06 -5.85
N LEU A 199 -13.53 20.95 -5.19
CA LEU A 199 -12.97 19.62 -5.47
C LEU A 199 -14.04 18.65 -5.96
N THR A 200 -15.22 19.11 -6.37
CA THR A 200 -16.23 18.23 -6.96
C THR A 200 -15.63 17.51 -8.17
N PRO A 201 -15.57 16.16 -8.17
CA PRO A 201 -15.03 15.41 -9.28
C PRO A 201 -15.79 15.73 -10.58
N GLY A 202 -15.05 15.98 -11.66
CA GLY A 202 -15.60 16.11 -13.00
C GLY A 202 -15.87 14.74 -13.64
N SER A 203 -16.22 14.76 -14.93
CA SER A 203 -16.25 13.54 -15.74
C SER A 203 -14.84 12.93 -15.85
N PRO A 204 -14.73 11.60 -16.03
CA PRO A 204 -13.46 10.96 -16.31
C PRO A 204 -12.73 11.59 -17.50
N ILE A 205 -11.41 11.47 -17.52
CA ILE A 205 -10.58 12.11 -18.54
C ILE A 205 -10.63 11.31 -19.84
N GLU A 206 -10.65 9.98 -19.74
CA GLU A 206 -10.68 9.04 -20.84
C GLU A 206 -11.97 9.13 -21.68
N LEU A 207 -11.85 8.75 -22.95
CA LEU A 207 -12.98 8.60 -23.87
C LEU A 207 -13.73 7.29 -23.58
N ASN A 208 -15.05 7.33 -23.70
CA ASN A 208 -15.95 6.19 -23.45
C ASN A 208 -15.66 5.48 -22.12
N PRO A 209 -15.71 6.19 -20.98
CA PRO A 209 -15.44 5.57 -19.70
C PRO A 209 -16.47 4.47 -19.39
N ASP A 210 -15.98 3.32 -18.95
CA ASP A 210 -16.79 2.25 -18.36
C ASP A 210 -16.98 2.53 -16.87
N LEU A 211 -18.11 3.14 -16.56
CA LEU A 211 -18.55 3.44 -15.19
C LEU A 211 -19.34 2.29 -14.54
N THR A 212 -19.44 1.13 -15.20
CA THR A 212 -20.20 -0.02 -14.70
C THR A 212 -19.76 -0.48 -13.31
N PRO A 213 -18.46 -0.53 -12.96
CA PRO A 213 -18.03 -0.87 -11.59
C PRO A 213 -18.45 0.18 -10.55
N CYS A 214 -18.43 1.47 -10.90
CA CYS A 214 -18.85 2.56 -10.03
C CYS A 214 -20.35 2.51 -9.71
N ASN A 215 -21.15 2.03 -10.65
CA ASN A 215 -22.60 1.88 -10.49
C ASN A 215 -23.00 0.64 -9.68
N ASN A 216 -22.10 -0.34 -9.54
CA ASN A 216 -22.35 -1.59 -8.79
C ASN A 216 -21.83 -1.56 -7.35
N LEU A 217 -21.11 -0.51 -6.95
CA LEU A 217 -20.63 -0.31 -5.58
C LEU A 217 -21.67 0.29 -4.62
N SER A 218 -22.97 0.17 -4.95
CA SER A 218 -23.98 0.16 -3.90
C SER A 218 -23.94 -1.19 -3.17
N VAL A 219 -22.88 -1.40 -2.39
CA VAL A 219 -23.02 -2.25 -1.21
C VAL A 219 -23.87 -1.39 -0.29
N ASN A 220 -25.12 -1.78 -0.02
CA ASN A 220 -25.85 -1.19 1.09
C ASN A 220 -24.88 -1.17 2.28
N GLU A 221 -24.67 0.01 2.87
CA GLU A 221 -23.92 0.13 4.12
C GLU A 221 -24.33 -1.04 4.99
N PHE A 222 -23.38 -1.93 5.28
CA PHE A 222 -23.61 -3.01 6.22
C PHE A 222 -23.80 -2.29 7.55
N ASN A 223 -25.05 -1.92 7.85
CA ASN A 223 -25.49 -1.65 9.20
C ASN A 223 -25.14 -2.92 9.94
N SER A 224 -24.01 -2.86 10.66
CA SER A 224 -23.52 -3.93 11.48
C SER A 224 -24.54 -4.13 12.58
N ILE A 225 -25.53 -4.98 12.31
CA ILE A 225 -26.40 -5.50 13.36
C ILE A 225 -25.44 -6.28 14.26
N SER A 226 -25.15 -5.71 15.44
CA SER A 226 -24.36 -6.36 16.48
C SER A 226 -25.18 -7.51 17.06
N LEU A 227 -25.20 -8.64 16.34
CA LEU A 227 -25.87 -9.86 16.73
C LEU A 227 -24.88 -10.78 17.45
N GLU A 228 -25.24 -11.21 18.66
CA GLU A 228 -24.45 -12.13 19.46
C GLU A 228 -25.12 -13.50 19.53
N VAL A 229 -24.36 -14.57 19.31
CA VAL A 229 -24.83 -15.96 19.47
C VAL A 229 -24.03 -16.65 20.57
N PHE A 230 -24.69 -17.00 21.67
CA PHE A 230 -24.04 -17.54 22.86
C PHE A 230 -24.96 -18.55 23.60
N PRO A 231 -24.40 -19.48 24.41
CA PRO A 231 -22.98 -19.77 24.54
C PRO A 231 -22.42 -20.45 23.29
N ASN A 232 -21.18 -20.14 22.95
CA ASN A 232 -20.45 -20.83 21.89
C ASN A 232 -18.99 -21.01 22.35
N PRO A 233 -18.55 -22.22 22.73
CA PRO A 233 -19.23 -23.51 22.57
C PRO A 233 -20.51 -23.71 23.40
N THR A 234 -21.42 -24.55 22.94
CA THR A 234 -22.65 -24.96 23.65
C THR A 234 -22.68 -26.46 23.96
N ARG A 235 -23.55 -26.88 24.88
CA ARG A 235 -23.90 -28.29 25.11
C ARG A 235 -25.23 -28.68 24.48
N ASN A 236 -26.26 -27.86 24.69
CA ASN A 236 -27.63 -28.19 24.30
C ASN A 236 -28.32 -27.11 23.49
N SER A 237 -28.00 -25.82 23.67
CA SER A 237 -28.73 -24.74 23.01
C SER A 237 -27.92 -23.46 22.90
N ILE A 238 -28.27 -22.63 21.92
CA ILE A 238 -27.70 -21.30 21.72
C ILE A 238 -28.81 -20.25 21.72
N THR A 239 -28.47 -19.04 22.12
CA THR A 239 -29.35 -17.87 22.16
C THR A 239 -28.80 -16.77 21.28
N ILE A 240 -29.69 -16.16 20.51
CA ILE A 240 -29.43 -15.04 19.61
C ILE A 240 -29.88 -13.75 20.31
N LYS A 241 -28.96 -12.79 20.48
CA LYS A 241 -29.21 -11.43 21.01
C LYS A 241 -28.85 -10.37 19.97
N GLY A 242 -29.42 -9.17 20.11
CA GLY A 242 -29.13 -8.04 19.22
C GLY A 242 -30.14 -7.84 18.09
N VAL A 243 -31.23 -8.62 18.07
CA VAL A 243 -32.34 -8.47 17.11
C VAL A 243 -33.69 -8.61 17.80
N ASP A 244 -34.67 -7.82 17.36
CA ASP A 244 -36.04 -7.86 17.90
C ASP A 244 -36.83 -9.04 17.34
N ASN A 245 -36.77 -9.22 16.01
CA ASN A 245 -37.46 -10.30 15.28
C ASN A 245 -36.48 -11.12 14.44
N ILE A 246 -36.77 -12.41 14.30
CA ILE A 246 -36.03 -13.33 13.44
C ILE A 246 -37.02 -13.96 12.47
N ASP A 247 -36.76 -13.82 11.17
CA ASP A 247 -37.62 -14.39 10.13
C ASP A 247 -37.38 -15.89 10.02
N SER A 248 -36.10 -16.28 9.97
CA SER A 248 -35.71 -17.69 9.98
C SER A 248 -34.30 -17.89 10.54
N THR A 249 -34.05 -19.09 11.04
CA THR A 249 -32.72 -19.61 11.33
C THR A 249 -32.60 -20.99 10.74
N GLU A 250 -31.48 -21.28 10.10
CA GLU A 250 -31.16 -22.59 9.56
C GLU A 250 -29.82 -23.08 10.12
N LEU A 251 -29.80 -24.33 10.60
CA LEU A 251 -28.59 -24.94 11.15
C LEU A 251 -28.10 -26.02 10.19
N TYR A 252 -26.83 -25.94 9.81
CA TYR A 252 -26.16 -26.87 8.93
C TYR A 252 -25.03 -27.59 9.65
N ASN A 253 -24.88 -28.90 9.42
CA ASN A 253 -23.73 -29.65 9.92
C ASN A 253 -22.48 -29.42 9.06
N ALA A 254 -21.34 -29.97 9.48
CA ALA A 254 -20.06 -29.87 8.77
C ALA A 254 -20.08 -30.41 7.31
N LEU A 255 -21.05 -31.26 6.97
CA LEU A 255 -21.23 -31.81 5.62
C LEU A 255 -22.15 -30.95 4.74
N GLY A 256 -22.60 -29.79 5.24
CA GLY A 256 -23.54 -28.92 4.52
C GLY A 256 -24.99 -29.41 4.52
N GLN A 257 -25.33 -30.40 5.34
CA GLN A 257 -26.71 -30.87 5.47
C GLN A 257 -27.46 -29.99 6.47
N LYS A 258 -28.67 -29.54 6.09
CA LYS A 258 -29.56 -28.81 7.00
C LYS A 258 -30.14 -29.77 8.05
N VAL A 259 -29.84 -29.50 9.32
CA VAL A 259 -30.22 -30.35 10.46
C VAL A 259 -31.32 -29.75 11.33
N ALA A 260 -31.54 -28.43 11.26
CA ALA A 260 -32.65 -27.78 11.94
C ALA A 260 -33.06 -26.47 11.24
N THR A 261 -34.33 -26.10 11.41
CA THR A 261 -34.86 -24.78 11.05
C THR A 261 -35.73 -24.29 12.21
N SER A 262 -35.67 -22.99 12.50
CA SER A 262 -36.44 -22.33 13.55
C SER A 262 -36.67 -20.87 13.19
N ASN A 263 -37.49 -20.17 13.95
CA ASN A 263 -37.66 -18.71 13.92
C ASN A 263 -37.56 -18.12 15.34
N LYS A 264 -37.06 -18.92 16.29
CA LYS A 264 -36.93 -18.54 17.70
C LYS A 264 -35.53 -18.03 18.00
N LYS A 265 -35.41 -17.14 18.99
CA LYS A 265 -34.10 -16.66 19.48
C LYS A 265 -33.28 -17.74 20.19
N VAL A 266 -33.93 -18.80 20.68
CA VAL A 266 -33.25 -19.95 21.30
C VAL A 266 -33.35 -21.14 20.36
N ILE A 267 -32.19 -21.68 19.98
CA ILE A 267 -32.07 -22.84 19.10
C ILE A 267 -31.62 -24.03 19.95
N ASP A 268 -32.39 -25.12 19.89
CA ASP A 268 -32.08 -26.38 20.54
C ASP A 268 -31.22 -27.26 19.63
N LEU A 269 -30.07 -27.67 20.13
CA LEU A 269 -29.11 -28.57 19.51
C LEU A 269 -29.00 -29.90 20.27
N SER A 270 -29.81 -30.15 21.30
CA SER A 270 -29.71 -31.36 22.16
C SER A 270 -29.77 -32.67 21.38
N ALA A 271 -30.55 -32.71 20.29
CA ALA A 271 -30.66 -33.87 19.40
C ALA A 271 -29.48 -34.04 18.42
N GLN A 272 -28.57 -33.07 18.34
CA GLN A 272 -27.47 -33.06 17.37
C GLN A 272 -26.19 -33.67 17.96
N PRO A 273 -25.39 -34.42 17.19
CA PRO A 273 -24.09 -34.91 17.66
C PRO A 273 -23.11 -33.78 18.03
N ASN A 274 -22.06 -34.11 18.77
CA ASN A 274 -20.98 -33.15 19.03
C ASN A 274 -20.21 -32.85 17.73
N GLY A 275 -19.79 -31.61 17.57
CA GLY A 275 -19.16 -31.12 16.34
C GLY A 275 -19.39 -29.63 16.11
N PHE A 276 -19.02 -29.15 14.92
CA PHE A 276 -19.31 -27.77 14.52
C PHE A 276 -20.47 -27.70 13.54
N TYR A 277 -21.19 -26.59 13.62
CA TYR A 277 -22.39 -26.28 12.84
C TYR A 277 -22.31 -24.85 12.31
N PHE A 278 -22.99 -24.58 11.21
CA PHE A 278 -23.18 -23.23 10.69
C PHE A 278 -24.63 -22.82 10.92
N LEU A 279 -24.84 -21.78 11.71
CA LEU A 279 -26.14 -21.16 11.93
C LEU A 279 -26.28 -19.97 10.97
N ILE A 280 -27.25 -20.05 10.07
CA ILE A 280 -27.67 -18.95 9.21
C ILE A 280 -28.88 -18.30 9.88
N ILE A 281 -28.88 -16.97 10.02
CA ILE A 281 -29.94 -16.18 10.64
C ILE A 281 -30.42 -15.16 9.62
N GLN A 282 -31.71 -15.16 9.33
CA GLN A 282 -32.36 -14.19 8.44
C GLN A 282 -33.22 -13.22 9.26
N THR A 283 -32.96 -11.92 9.11
CA THR A 283 -33.73 -10.84 9.72
C THR A 283 -33.94 -9.71 8.71
N GLY A 284 -35.17 -9.55 8.22
CA GLY A 284 -35.49 -8.67 7.11
C GLY A 284 -34.69 -9.04 5.86
N ASN A 285 -33.94 -8.06 5.34
CA ASN A 285 -33.06 -8.25 4.18
C ASN A 285 -31.64 -8.72 4.54
N THR A 286 -31.37 -9.00 5.83
CA THR A 286 -30.04 -9.36 6.31
C THR A 286 -29.94 -10.87 6.54
N ILE A 287 -28.85 -11.47 6.08
CA ILE A 287 -28.48 -12.86 6.33
C ILE A 287 -27.12 -12.87 7.04
N LEU A 288 -27.05 -13.49 8.22
CA LEU A 288 -25.84 -13.62 9.02
C LEU A 288 -25.49 -15.09 9.21
N THR A 289 -24.20 -15.41 9.18
CA THR A 289 -23.71 -16.79 9.38
C THR A 289 -22.77 -16.86 10.58
N HIS A 290 -23.09 -17.70 11.56
CA HIS A 290 -22.26 -17.96 12.74
C HIS A 290 -21.81 -19.41 12.80
N ARG A 291 -20.52 -19.64 13.09
CA ARG A 291 -20.00 -20.97 13.40
C ARG A 291 -20.28 -21.32 14.86
N ILE A 292 -20.97 -22.43 15.11
CA ILE A 292 -21.31 -22.93 16.44
C ILE A 292 -20.52 -24.20 16.73
N VAL A 293 -19.98 -24.33 17.94
CA VAL A 293 -19.30 -25.54 18.42
C VAL A 293 -20.17 -26.19 19.49
N LYS A 294 -20.52 -27.47 19.31
CA LYS A 294 -21.24 -28.28 20.29
C LYS A 294 -20.31 -29.33 20.91
N ASN A 295 -20.19 -29.27 22.23
CA ASN A 295 -19.38 -30.17 23.06
C ASN A 295 -20.25 -31.15 23.87
#